data_AF-A0A086B0C0-F1
#
_entry.id   AF-A0A086B0C0-F1
#
_cell.length_a   1.000
_cell.length_b   1.000
_cell.length_c   1.000
_cell.angle_alpha   90.00
_cell.angle_beta   90.00
_cell.angle_gamma   90.00
#
_symmetry.space_group_name_H-M   'P 1'
#
loop_
_entity.id
_entity.type
_entity.pdbx_description
1 polymer ?
#
loop_
_entity_poly.entity_id
_entity_poly.type
_entity_poly.pdbx_seq_one_letter_code
_entity_poly.pdbx_strand_id
1 'polypeptide(L)'
;MKTPFLVKNLRPLLAVLILSFCTLSCTRCSNPPTEPVSDSYKKKLISYKEGKILYDEYTVTNNAVLTKYRNGDPDSRWYWFSVEDLEGYLKYVKETAKKQNLKNPGIRIYMGKYPINHPKNKMAKPEYAGYQTIFLVPTAKNLKRDSAGNMSRTMRSTDENLNVQEMEVLNMTNLAPPPKVSTADMP
;
A
#
# COMPACT_ATOMS: atom_id res chain seq x y z
N MET A 1 -21.92 -18.71 -68.34
CA MET A 1 -21.26 -18.64 -67.02
C MET A 1 -21.52 -17.28 -66.40
N LYS A 2 -22.41 -17.19 -65.41
CA LYS A 2 -22.71 -15.94 -64.68
C LYS A 2 -22.06 -16.02 -63.31
N THR A 3 -20.93 -15.35 -63.13
CA THR A 3 -20.30 -15.15 -61.82
C THR A 3 -21.18 -14.23 -60.96
N PRO A 4 -21.36 -14.55 -59.66
CA PRO A 4 -22.42 -13.94 -58.88
C PRO A 4 -22.06 -12.52 -58.46
N PHE A 5 -23.11 -11.70 -58.43
CA PHE A 5 -23.19 -10.29 -58.03
C PHE A 5 -22.64 -9.98 -56.61
N LEU A 6 -22.25 -11.01 -55.85
CA LEU A 6 -21.94 -10.95 -54.42
C LEU A 6 -20.59 -10.29 -54.08
N VAL A 7 -19.63 -10.25 -55.02
CA VAL A 7 -18.24 -9.84 -54.70
C VAL A 7 -18.04 -8.31 -54.79
N LYS A 8 -18.89 -7.58 -55.53
CA LYS A 8 -18.73 -6.13 -55.73
C LYS A 8 -19.06 -5.29 -54.49
N ASN A 9 -19.96 -5.77 -53.64
CA ASN A 9 -20.40 -5.06 -52.43
C ASN A 9 -19.62 -5.45 -51.16
N LEU A 10 -18.70 -6.43 -51.25
CA LEU A 10 -17.93 -6.90 -50.10
C LEU A 10 -16.82 -5.93 -49.69
N ARG A 11 -16.22 -5.20 -50.65
CA ARG A 11 -15.18 -4.19 -50.41
C ARG A 11 -15.64 -2.98 -49.59
N PRO A 12 -16.78 -2.31 -49.90
CA PRO A 12 -17.25 -1.20 -49.07
C PRO A 12 -17.74 -1.70 -47.70
N LEU A 13 -18.28 -2.92 -47.61
CA LEU A 13 -18.76 -3.49 -46.36
C LEU A 13 -17.61 -3.84 -45.39
N LEU A 14 -16.50 -4.36 -45.92
CA LEU A 14 -15.27 -4.60 -45.13
C LEU A 14 -14.65 -3.28 -44.65
N ALA A 15 -14.65 -2.24 -45.49
CA ALA A 15 -14.14 -0.91 -45.13
C ALA A 15 -14.98 -0.26 -44.00
N VAL A 16 -16.31 -0.39 -44.04
CA VAL A 16 -17.21 0.08 -42.96
C VAL A 16 -16.99 -0.69 -41.66
N LEU A 17 -16.73 -2.00 -41.73
CA LEU A 17 -16.43 -2.85 -40.57
C LEU A 17 -15.09 -2.48 -39.91
N ILE A 18 -14.06 -2.19 -40.71
CA ILE A 18 -12.74 -1.74 -40.21
C ILE A 18 -12.86 -0.33 -39.60
N LEU A 19 -13.58 0.59 -40.24
CA LEU A 19 -13.81 1.94 -39.74
C LEU A 19 -14.63 1.92 -38.43
N SER A 20 -15.62 1.03 -38.32
CA SER A 20 -16.40 0.77 -37.11
C SER A 20 -15.53 0.16 -36.00
N PHE A 21 -14.59 -0.72 -36.32
CA PHE A 21 -13.67 -1.29 -35.32
C PHE A 21 -12.68 -0.23 -34.80
N CYS A 22 -12.23 0.69 -35.66
CA CYS A 22 -11.40 1.84 -35.27
C CYS A 22 -12.15 2.83 -34.36
N THR A 23 -13.45 3.08 -34.56
CA THR A 23 -14.23 3.96 -33.68
C THR A 23 -14.60 3.32 -32.34
N LEU A 24 -14.78 1.99 -32.28
CA LEU A 24 -14.93 1.27 -31.02
C LEU A 24 -13.64 1.20 -30.18
N SER A 25 -12.47 1.28 -30.82
CA SER A 25 -11.18 1.28 -30.11
C SER A 25 -10.83 2.63 -29.46
N CYS A 26 -11.44 3.73 -29.92
CA CYS A 26 -11.20 5.08 -29.39
C CYS A 26 -12.14 5.50 -28.23
N THR A 27 -13.18 4.73 -27.91
CA THR A 27 -14.12 5.06 -26.81
C THR A 27 -13.71 4.51 -25.44
N ARG A 28 -12.62 3.72 -25.37
CA ARG A 28 -12.09 3.14 -24.12
C ARG A 28 -11.03 3.98 -23.41
N CYS A 29 -10.86 5.25 -23.78
CA CYS A 29 -10.07 6.22 -23.03
C CYS A 29 -10.95 7.08 -22.11
N SER A 30 -11.85 6.46 -21.35
CA SER A 30 -12.46 7.15 -20.21
C SER A 30 -11.47 7.07 -19.05
N ASN A 31 -10.80 8.19 -18.74
CA ASN A 31 -10.07 8.29 -17.48
C ASN A 31 -11.00 7.84 -16.35
N PRO A 32 -10.56 6.94 -15.44
CA PRO A 32 -11.41 6.49 -14.36
C PRO A 32 -11.94 7.71 -13.60
N PRO A 33 -13.21 7.72 -13.17
CA PRO A 33 -13.78 8.84 -12.43
C PRO A 33 -12.87 9.17 -11.25
N THR A 34 -12.30 10.37 -11.23
CA THR A 34 -11.53 10.85 -10.10
C THR A 34 -12.51 11.07 -8.95
N GLU A 35 -12.53 10.15 -7.98
CA GLU A 35 -13.29 10.34 -6.74
C GLU A 35 -12.90 11.69 -6.12
N PRO A 36 -13.86 12.52 -5.67
CA PRO A 36 -13.54 13.78 -5.04
C PRO A 36 -12.66 13.54 -3.82
N VAL A 37 -11.50 14.20 -3.77
CA VAL A 37 -10.57 14.09 -2.65
C VAL A 37 -11.23 14.71 -1.41
N SER A 38 -11.39 13.91 -0.36
CA SER A 38 -11.97 14.38 0.91
C SER A 38 -11.02 15.38 1.58
N ASP A 39 -11.57 16.49 2.06
CA ASP A 39 -10.85 17.49 2.86
C ASP A 39 -10.60 17.08 4.32
N SER A 40 -11.01 15.88 4.73
CA SER A 40 -10.91 15.41 6.11
C SER A 40 -9.48 15.33 6.66
N TYR A 41 -8.46 15.35 5.80
CA TYR A 41 -7.05 15.40 6.20
C TYR A 41 -6.63 16.78 6.72
N LYS A 42 -7.28 17.87 6.27
CA LYS A 42 -6.88 19.25 6.60
C LYS A 42 -6.84 19.49 8.12
N LYS A 43 -7.78 18.92 8.87
CA LYS A 43 -7.84 19.01 10.34
C LYS A 43 -6.74 18.23 11.09
N LYS A 44 -5.96 17.41 10.37
CA LYS A 44 -4.88 16.57 10.93
C LYS A 44 -3.48 17.11 10.58
N LEU A 45 -3.41 18.17 9.77
CA LEU A 45 -2.14 18.78 9.39
C LEU A 45 -1.54 19.53 10.58
N ILE A 46 -0.24 19.34 10.77
CA ILE A 46 0.59 20.11 11.69
C ILE A 46 1.63 20.89 10.88
N SER A 47 2.13 21.98 11.44
CA SER A 47 3.24 22.73 10.85
C SER A 47 4.55 21.94 10.92
N TYR A 48 5.51 22.32 10.07
CA TYR A 48 6.86 21.76 10.12
C TYR A 48 7.54 21.97 11.49
N LYS A 49 7.29 23.11 12.14
CA LYS A 49 7.85 23.43 13.46
C LYS A 49 7.30 22.48 14.54
N GLU A 50 6.00 22.21 14.55
CA GLU A 50 5.40 21.23 15.45
C GLU A 50 5.93 19.83 15.18
N GLY A 51 6.05 19.44 13.91
CA GLY A 51 6.67 18.17 13.52
C GLY A 51 8.11 18.02 14.01
N LYS A 52 8.91 19.09 13.95
CA LYS A 52 10.28 19.09 14.47
C LYS A 52 10.33 18.89 15.98
N ILE A 53 9.43 19.49 16.75
CA ILE A 53 9.34 19.28 18.21
C ILE A 53 9.09 17.79 18.51
N LEU A 54 8.15 17.16 17.81
CA LEU A 54 7.87 15.73 17.98
C LEU A 54 9.07 14.85 17.60
N TYR A 55 9.77 15.19 16.51
CA TYR A 55 10.95 14.46 16.06
C TYR A 55 12.13 14.57 17.04
N ASP A 56 12.39 15.77 17.56
CA ASP A 56 13.46 16.01 18.51
C ASP A 56 13.17 15.28 19.83
N GLU A 57 11.92 15.33 20.31
CA GLU A 57 11.51 14.61 21.53
C GLU A 57 11.71 13.09 21.38
N TYR A 58 11.25 12.50 20.26
CA TYR A 58 11.49 11.08 19.97
C TYR A 58 12.98 10.73 19.90
N THR A 59 13.79 11.65 19.39
CA THR A 59 15.24 11.47 19.26
C THR A 59 15.92 11.37 20.63
N VAL A 60 15.62 12.30 21.53
CA VAL A 60 16.28 12.35 22.86
C VAL A 60 15.70 11.35 23.85
N THR A 61 14.51 10.81 23.59
CA THR A 61 13.85 9.81 24.44
C THR A 61 13.98 8.40 23.84
N ASN A 62 13.01 7.98 23.00
CA ASN A 62 12.88 6.63 22.48
C ASN A 62 14.11 6.19 21.68
N ASN A 63 14.59 7.01 20.75
CA ASN A 63 15.71 6.63 19.89
C ASN A 63 17.01 6.52 20.68
N ALA A 64 17.25 7.40 21.65
CA ALA A 64 18.41 7.31 22.54
C ALA A 64 18.44 6.00 23.33
N VAL A 65 17.29 5.57 23.88
CA VAL A 65 17.16 4.29 24.59
C VAL A 65 17.43 3.12 23.64
N LEU A 66 16.81 3.10 22.45
CA LEU A 66 17.00 2.04 21.46
C LEU A 66 18.46 1.94 21.02
N THR A 67 19.09 3.08 20.72
CA THR A 67 20.50 3.15 20.31
C THR A 67 21.42 2.59 21.39
N LYS A 68 21.18 2.92 22.67
CA LYS A 68 21.94 2.38 23.79
C LYS A 68 21.86 0.85 23.87
N TYR A 69 20.67 0.28 23.72
CA TYR A 69 20.48 -1.18 23.74
C TYR A 69 20.95 -1.89 22.48
N ARG A 70 21.34 -1.13 21.45
CA ARG A 70 21.93 -1.62 20.20
C ARG A 70 23.44 -1.35 20.13
N ASN A 71 24.12 -1.31 21.27
CA ASN A 71 25.57 -1.09 21.34
C ASN A 71 26.04 0.20 20.64
N GLY A 72 25.17 1.22 20.59
CA GLY A 72 25.46 2.50 19.92
C GLY A 72 24.96 2.58 18.48
N ASP A 73 24.44 1.49 17.88
CA ASP A 73 23.88 1.52 16.54
C ASP A 73 22.46 2.10 16.56
N PRO A 74 22.23 3.30 15.97
CA PRO A 74 20.93 3.91 15.99
C PRO A 74 19.94 3.13 15.14
N ASP A 75 18.72 3.02 15.62
CA ASP A 75 17.61 2.49 14.84
C ASP A 75 16.91 3.66 14.09
N SER A 76 16.05 3.31 13.13
CA SER A 76 15.43 4.32 12.26
C SER A 76 14.51 5.29 12.99
N ARG A 77 14.55 6.56 12.59
CA ARG A 77 13.68 7.61 13.13
C ARG A 77 12.61 8.09 12.16
N TRP A 78 12.76 7.77 10.88
CA TRP A 78 11.80 8.09 9.83
C TRP A 78 11.84 7.05 8.73
N TYR A 79 10.78 7.03 7.94
CA TYR A 79 10.62 6.16 6.79
C TYR A 79 10.11 7.00 5.63
N TRP A 80 10.57 6.70 4.42
CA TRP A 80 10.21 7.44 3.22
C TRP A 80 9.61 6.50 2.19
N PHE A 81 8.35 6.75 1.82
CA PHE A 81 7.75 6.16 0.63
C PHE A 81 7.78 7.21 -0.48
N SER A 82 8.00 6.77 -1.72
CA SER A 82 7.71 7.65 -2.85
C SER A 82 6.20 7.93 -2.88
N VAL A 83 5.82 9.12 -3.34
CA VAL A 83 4.40 9.45 -3.53
C VAL A 83 3.77 8.48 -4.52
N GLU A 84 4.50 8.10 -5.56
CA GLU A 84 4.07 7.14 -6.58
C GLU A 84 3.75 5.75 -6.00
N ASP A 85 4.64 5.19 -5.17
CA ASP A 85 4.40 3.89 -4.52
C ASP A 85 3.18 3.96 -3.61
N LEU A 86 3.04 5.06 -2.86
CA LEU A 86 1.92 5.24 -1.94
C LEU A 86 0.60 5.39 -2.71
N GLU A 87 0.57 6.15 -3.80
CA GLU A 87 -0.60 6.28 -4.66
C GLU A 87 -1.00 4.94 -5.30
N GLY A 88 -0.02 4.22 -5.86
CA GLY A 88 -0.22 2.90 -6.44
C GLY A 88 -0.77 1.90 -5.43
N TYR A 89 -0.23 1.88 -4.22
CA TYR A 89 -0.69 1.01 -3.15
C TYR A 89 -2.08 1.40 -2.63
N LEU A 90 -2.36 2.70 -2.45
CA LEU A 90 -3.70 3.16 -2.08
C LEU A 90 -4.75 2.80 -3.13
N LYS A 91 -4.39 2.87 -4.43
CA LYS A 91 -5.24 2.41 -5.53
C LYS A 91 -5.51 0.90 -5.42
N TYR A 92 -4.47 0.09 -5.24
CA TYR A 92 -4.60 -1.35 -5.00
C TYR A 92 -5.56 -1.65 -3.84
N VAL A 93 -5.43 -0.91 -2.73
CA VAL A 93 -6.27 -1.10 -1.55
C VAL A 93 -7.74 -0.79 -1.83
N LYS A 94 -8.02 0.36 -2.46
CA LYS A 94 -9.38 0.76 -2.81
C LYS A 94 -10.04 -0.20 -3.80
N GLU A 95 -9.32 -0.60 -4.84
CA GLU A 95 -9.85 -1.52 -5.87
C GLU A 95 -10.15 -2.90 -5.30
N THR A 96 -9.27 -3.42 -4.44
CA THR A 96 -9.46 -4.72 -3.80
C THR A 96 -10.63 -4.69 -2.82
N ALA A 97 -10.73 -3.61 -2.01
CA ALA A 97 -11.88 -3.41 -1.13
C ALA A 97 -13.20 -3.35 -1.91
N LYS A 98 -13.23 -2.66 -3.06
CA LYS A 98 -14.40 -2.61 -3.95
C LYS A 98 -14.77 -3.99 -4.48
N LYS A 99 -13.80 -4.77 -4.97
CA LYS A 99 -14.02 -6.15 -5.46
C LYS A 99 -14.60 -7.07 -4.38
N GLN A 100 -14.19 -6.87 -3.13
CA GLN A 100 -14.62 -7.67 -1.98
C GLN A 100 -15.85 -7.11 -1.25
N ASN A 101 -16.47 -6.03 -1.76
CA ASN A 101 -17.58 -5.33 -1.11
C ASN A 101 -17.30 -4.86 0.33
N LEU A 102 -16.03 -4.56 0.61
CA LEU A 102 -15.59 -3.99 1.89
C LEU A 102 -15.91 -2.49 1.94
N LYS A 103 -16.20 -1.97 3.14
CA LYS A 103 -16.53 -0.55 3.34
C LYS A 103 -15.43 0.14 4.14
N ASN A 104 -15.30 1.45 3.94
CA ASN A 104 -14.35 2.30 4.65
C ASN A 104 -12.90 1.75 4.61
N PRO A 105 -12.31 1.55 3.40
CA PRO A 105 -10.92 1.12 3.30
C PRO A 105 -10.00 2.15 3.95
N GLY A 106 -8.98 1.67 4.66
CA GLY A 106 -7.98 2.47 5.34
C GLY A 106 -6.64 1.77 5.38
N ILE A 107 -5.66 2.42 6.01
CA ILE A 107 -4.31 1.90 6.19
C ILE A 107 -3.96 1.96 7.67
N ARG A 108 -3.43 0.85 8.21
CA ARG A 108 -2.80 0.79 9.52
C ARG A 108 -1.30 0.62 9.33
N ILE A 109 -0.51 1.41 10.04
CA ILE A 109 0.96 1.31 10.03
C ILE A 109 1.37 0.47 11.22
N TYR A 110 2.09 -0.63 10.98
CA TYR A 110 2.67 -1.47 12.01
C TYR A 110 4.17 -1.25 12.09
N MET A 111 4.70 -1.29 13.32
CA MET A 111 6.13 -1.40 13.55
C MET A 111 6.53 -2.88 13.45
N GLY A 112 7.67 -3.15 12.82
CA GLY A 112 8.25 -4.47 12.66
C GLY A 112 9.75 -4.46 12.95
N LYS A 113 10.35 -5.64 12.94
CA LYS A 113 11.80 -5.83 13.04
C LYS A 113 12.21 -6.92 12.07
N TYR A 114 13.24 -6.67 11.27
CA TYR A 114 13.77 -7.72 10.41
C TYR A 114 14.43 -8.80 11.26
N PRO A 115 14.07 -10.08 11.06
CA PRO A 115 14.80 -11.19 11.67
C PRO A 115 16.29 -11.12 11.30
N ILE A 116 17.15 -11.55 12.22
CA ILE A 116 18.60 -11.63 11.97
C ILE A 116 18.88 -12.51 10.74
N ASN A 117 18.12 -13.60 10.60
CA ASN A 117 18.29 -14.59 9.54
C ASN A 117 17.17 -14.53 8.49
N HIS A 118 16.75 -13.33 8.05
CA HIS A 118 15.73 -13.22 7.01
C HIS A 118 16.30 -13.61 5.62
N PRO A 119 15.47 -14.14 4.69
CA PRO A 119 15.96 -14.55 3.38
C PRO A 119 16.50 -13.37 2.57
N LYS A 120 17.69 -13.50 1.98
CA LYS A 120 18.36 -12.39 1.25
C LYS A 120 17.55 -11.79 0.10
N ASN A 121 16.58 -12.55 -0.43
CA ASN A 121 15.72 -12.17 -1.54
C ASN A 121 14.28 -11.83 -1.11
N LYS A 122 14.00 -11.75 0.19
CA LYS A 122 12.66 -11.45 0.71
C LYS A 122 12.74 -10.43 1.84
N MET A 123 11.68 -9.64 1.97
CA MET A 123 11.48 -8.65 3.06
C MET A 123 12.40 -7.43 3.00
N ALA A 124 13.71 -7.62 3.07
CA ALA A 124 14.71 -6.56 3.09
C ALA A 124 16.07 -7.03 2.61
N LYS A 125 17.01 -6.08 2.50
CA LYS A 125 18.41 -6.38 2.25
C LYS A 125 19.05 -6.96 3.53
N PRO A 126 19.99 -7.93 3.42
CA PRO A 126 20.61 -8.59 4.57
C PRO A 126 21.21 -7.63 5.60
N GLU A 127 21.73 -6.49 5.17
CA GLU A 127 22.31 -5.46 6.02
C GLU A 127 21.31 -4.78 6.96
N TYR A 128 20.00 -4.98 6.75
CA TYR A 128 18.94 -4.48 7.63
C TYR A 128 18.51 -5.51 8.67
N ALA A 129 19.19 -6.67 8.74
CA ALA A 129 18.98 -7.68 9.77
C ALA A 129 18.99 -7.07 11.17
N GLY A 130 17.95 -7.36 11.95
CA GLY A 130 17.82 -6.88 13.31
C GLY A 130 17.40 -5.40 13.44
N TYR A 131 17.27 -4.63 12.37
CA TYR A 131 16.76 -3.27 12.43
C TYR A 131 15.23 -3.22 12.38
N GLN A 132 14.68 -2.15 12.96
CA GLN A 132 13.24 -1.93 12.94
C GLN A 132 12.78 -1.52 11.52
N THR A 133 11.51 -1.75 11.20
CA THR A 133 10.86 -1.32 9.96
C THR A 133 9.41 -0.90 10.24
N ILE A 134 8.74 -0.37 9.23
CA ILE A 134 7.27 -0.25 9.21
C ILE A 134 6.68 -0.95 7.99
N PHE A 135 5.44 -1.38 8.12
CA PHE A 135 4.66 -1.85 6.98
C PHE A 135 3.21 -1.40 7.08
N LEU A 136 2.59 -1.16 5.92
CA LEU A 136 1.25 -0.63 5.77
C LEU A 136 0.30 -1.79 5.50
N VAL A 137 -0.68 -1.97 6.38
CA VAL A 137 -1.69 -3.03 6.32
C VAL A 137 -3.04 -2.44 5.92
N PRO A 138 -3.71 -3.00 4.90
CA PRO A 138 -5.05 -2.57 4.53
C PRO A 138 -6.06 -2.89 5.63
N THR A 139 -6.96 -1.96 5.90
CA THR A 139 -8.05 -2.15 6.86
C THR A 139 -9.40 -1.86 6.23
N ALA A 140 -10.46 -2.52 6.68
CA ALA A 140 -11.81 -2.17 6.28
C ALA A 140 -12.85 -2.55 7.34
N LYS A 141 -14.06 -1.99 7.22
CA LYS A 141 -15.24 -2.44 7.94
C LYS A 141 -15.86 -3.62 7.19
N ASN A 142 -16.13 -4.71 7.91
CA ASN A 142 -16.75 -5.92 7.36
C ASN A 142 -18.23 -5.98 7.74
N LEU A 143 -19.11 -5.74 6.77
CA LEU A 143 -20.57 -5.76 6.97
C LEU A 143 -21.12 -7.14 7.37
N LYS A 144 -20.45 -8.25 7.01
CA LYS A 144 -20.95 -9.60 7.31
C LYS A 144 -20.83 -9.98 8.78
N ARG A 145 -19.94 -9.33 9.54
CA ARG A 145 -19.80 -9.56 10.99
C ARG A 145 -20.91 -8.89 11.80
N ASP A 146 -21.49 -7.82 11.28
CA ASP A 146 -22.54 -7.06 11.98
C ASP A 146 -23.91 -7.76 11.90
N SER A 147 -24.09 -8.73 11.00
CA SER A 147 -25.35 -9.48 10.82
C SER A 147 -25.40 -10.86 11.49
N ALA A 148 -24.28 -11.35 12.04
CA ALA A 148 -24.24 -12.63 12.76
C ALA A 148 -24.50 -12.41 14.25
N GLY A 149 -25.77 -12.41 14.63
CA GLY A 149 -26.18 -12.50 16.02
C GLY A 149 -25.57 -13.73 16.70
N ASN A 150 -25.02 -13.52 17.90
CA ASN A 150 -24.47 -14.50 18.84
C ASN A 150 -23.08 -15.09 18.51
N MET A 151 -22.02 -14.60 19.16
CA MET A 151 -21.21 -15.35 20.16
C MET A 151 -19.91 -14.61 20.52
N SER A 152 -19.54 -14.66 21.80
CA SER A 152 -18.26 -14.29 22.43
C SER A 152 -17.97 -12.81 22.72
N ARG A 153 -18.21 -12.44 24.00
CA ARG A 153 -17.77 -11.18 24.63
C ARG A 153 -16.30 -11.22 25.06
N THR A 154 -15.41 -11.76 24.24
CA THR A 154 -13.97 -11.71 24.53
C THR A 154 -13.34 -10.61 23.69
N MET A 155 -13.09 -9.47 24.35
CA MET A 155 -12.35 -8.31 23.83
C MET A 155 -12.89 -7.76 22.49
N ARG A 156 -14.03 -7.06 22.53
CA ARG A 156 -14.34 -6.08 21.47
C ARG A 156 -13.30 -4.97 21.57
N SER A 157 -12.26 -5.08 20.75
CA SER A 157 -11.58 -3.91 20.22
C SER A 157 -12.65 -2.91 19.78
N THR A 158 -12.63 -1.69 20.32
CA THR A 158 -13.45 -0.57 19.84
C THR A 158 -13.02 -0.11 18.44
N ASP A 159 -12.00 -0.74 17.85
CA ASP A 159 -11.58 -0.48 16.49
C ASP A 159 -12.59 -1.05 15.50
N GLU A 160 -13.37 -0.15 14.90
CA GLU A 160 -14.35 -0.50 13.89
C GLU A 160 -13.70 -1.02 12.59
N ASN A 161 -12.40 -0.79 12.37
CA ASN A 161 -11.69 -1.21 11.17
C ASN A 161 -10.78 -2.43 11.45
N LEU A 162 -11.04 -3.53 10.75
CA LEU A 162 -10.27 -4.77 10.89
C LEU A 162 -9.16 -4.84 9.83
N ASN A 163 -8.04 -5.50 10.14
CA ASN A 163 -7.04 -5.82 9.12
C ASN A 163 -7.66 -6.75 8.07
N VAL A 164 -7.43 -6.46 6.79
CA VAL A 164 -7.80 -7.36 5.69
C VAL A 164 -6.62 -8.29 5.45
N GLN A 165 -6.69 -9.52 5.96
CA GLN A 165 -5.56 -10.46 5.97
C GLN A 165 -5.26 -11.05 4.59
N GLU A 166 -6.24 -11.00 3.69
CA GLU A 166 -6.15 -11.50 2.33
C GLU A 166 -5.49 -10.50 1.36
N MET A 167 -5.12 -9.31 1.85
CA MET A 167 -4.47 -8.26 1.07
C MET A 167 -2.99 -8.19 1.41
N GLU A 168 -2.18 -7.96 0.37
CA GLU A 168 -0.74 -7.79 0.51
C GLU A 168 -0.42 -6.53 1.32
N VAL A 169 0.69 -6.58 2.07
CA VAL A 169 1.17 -5.48 2.89
C VAL A 169 2.33 -4.76 2.20
N LEU A 170 2.35 -3.43 2.26
CA LEU A 170 3.47 -2.65 1.73
C LEU A 170 4.51 -2.45 2.82
N ASN A 171 5.63 -3.16 2.72
CA ASN A 171 6.77 -3.00 3.62
C ASN A 171 7.69 -1.86 3.16
N MET A 172 8.28 -1.14 4.12
CA MET A 172 9.36 -0.21 3.84
C MET A 172 10.67 -0.96 3.62
N THR A 173 11.26 -0.84 2.44
CA THR A 173 12.51 -1.55 2.10
C THR A 173 13.77 -0.71 2.30
N ASN A 174 13.65 0.59 2.57
CA ASN A 174 14.78 1.49 2.83
C ASN A 174 14.59 2.20 4.18
N LEU A 175 15.47 1.94 5.15
CA LEU A 175 15.38 2.58 6.45
C LEU A 175 16.17 3.90 6.48
N ALA A 176 16.11 4.64 7.60
CA ALA A 176 16.92 5.84 7.76
C ALA A 176 17.37 6.15 9.20
N PRO A 177 18.70 6.21 9.47
CA PRO A 177 19.81 5.78 8.61
C PRO A 177 20.19 4.30 8.86
N PRO A 178 20.33 3.47 7.83
CA PRO A 178 21.06 2.21 7.95
C PRO A 178 22.13 2.09 6.85
N PRO A 179 23.17 1.25 7.00
CA PRO A 179 23.76 0.60 8.19
C PRO A 179 25.25 0.98 8.39
N LYS A 180 25.95 0.41 9.38
CA LYS A 180 27.26 -0.22 9.10
C LYS A 180 27.34 -1.58 9.77
N VAL A 181 27.40 -2.63 8.95
CA VAL A 181 27.54 -4.01 9.43
C VAL A 181 29.03 -4.37 9.42
N SER A 182 29.60 -4.79 10.55
CA SER A 182 30.90 -5.49 10.58
C SER A 182 30.66 -6.99 10.78
N THR A 183 31.19 -7.79 9.85
CA THR A 183 30.93 -9.21 9.63
C THR A 183 31.85 -10.16 10.42
N ALA A 184 32.38 -9.77 11.58
CA ALA A 184 33.42 -10.57 12.23
C ALA A 184 32.92 -11.94 12.75
N ASP A 185 31.65 -12.04 13.17
CA ASP A 185 31.11 -13.25 13.81
C ASP A 185 29.70 -13.57 13.32
N MET A 186 29.51 -13.79 12.02
CA MET A 186 28.39 -14.64 11.59
C MET A 186 28.89 -16.09 11.59
N PRO A 187 28.40 -16.96 12.51
CA PRO A 187 28.73 -18.39 12.49
C PRO A 187 28.17 -19.11 11.26
#